data_AF-A0A9D7VMW7-F1
#
_entry.id   AF-A0A9D7VMW7-F1
#
_cell.length_a   1.000
_cell.length_b   1.000
_cell.length_c   1.000
_cell.angle_alpha   90.00
_cell.angle_beta   90.00
_cell.angle_gamma   90.00
#
_symmetry.space_group_name_H-M   'P 1'
#
loop_
_entity.id
_entity.type
_entity.pdbx_description
1 polymer ?
#
loop_
_entity_poly.entity_id
_entity_poly.type
_entity_poly.pdbx_seq_one_letter_code
_entity_poly.pdbx_strand_id
1 'polypeptide(L)'
;MTQYTEAASPSADAIVVLTGGSERVKKALEPARRGRAGRLLISGVHPETTPKQIVRRTERSGAVRCCIDLDRNANNTLENAAETAKWVRSNGFRA
;
A
#
# COMPACT_ATOMS: atom_id res chain seq x y z
N MET A 1 -34.13 -3.19 3.56
CA MET A 1 -32.78 -2.71 3.21
C MET A 1 -31.91 -2.84 4.45
N THR A 2 -31.06 -3.87 4.51
CA THR A 2 -30.11 -4.03 5.61
C THR A 2 -28.98 -3.02 5.39
N GLN A 3 -28.92 -1.97 6.21
CA GLN A 3 -27.76 -1.08 6.23
C GLN A 3 -26.60 -1.86 6.87
N TYR A 4 -25.59 -2.17 6.07
CA TYR A 4 -24.28 -2.53 6.59
C TYR A 4 -23.64 -1.26 7.10
N THR A 5 -23.67 -1.05 8.42
CA THR A 5 -22.79 -0.08 9.06
C THR A 5 -21.37 -0.56 8.83
N GLU A 6 -20.64 0.13 7.95
CA GLU A 6 -19.21 -0.10 7.77
C GLU A 6 -18.56 0.10 9.14
N ALA A 7 -18.05 -0.98 9.75
CA ALA A 7 -17.28 -0.87 10.99
C ALA A 7 -16.21 0.20 10.79
N ALA A 8 -15.95 1.02 11.82
CA ALA A 8 -14.91 2.04 11.76
C ALA A 8 -13.64 1.42 11.17
N SER A 9 -13.22 1.91 9.99
CA SER A 9 -12.14 1.26 9.26
C SER A 9 -10.91 1.23 10.17
N PRO A 10 -10.32 0.06 10.45
CA PRO A 10 -9.25 -0.07 11.42
C PRO A 10 -8.07 0.82 11.05
N SER A 11 -7.49 1.49 12.05
CA SER A 11 -6.20 2.17 11.89
C SER A 11 -5.08 1.14 11.90
N ALA A 12 -4.08 1.32 11.04
CA ALA A 12 -2.89 0.49 11.00
C ALA A 12 -1.64 1.37 11.03
N ASP A 13 -0.50 0.81 11.46
CA ASP A 13 0.79 1.51 11.34
C ASP A 13 1.16 1.71 9.86
N ALA A 14 0.86 0.69 9.04
CA ALA A 14 1.19 0.64 7.62
C ALA A 14 0.16 -0.14 6.80
N ILE A 15 0.12 0.13 5.50
CA ILE A 15 -0.65 -0.64 4.51
C ILE A 15 0.33 -1.30 3.54
N VAL A 16 0.07 -2.56 3.18
CA VAL A 16 0.82 -3.30 2.17
C VAL A 16 -0.08 -3.61 0.98
N VAL A 17 0.39 -3.31 -0.23
CA VAL A 17 -0.31 -3.60 -1.49
C VAL A 17 0.52 -4.60 -2.28
N LEU A 18 0.01 -5.83 -2.36
CA LEU A 18 0.57 -6.85 -3.25
C LEU A 18 0.12 -6.56 -4.69
N THR A 19 1.09 -6.32 -5.55
CA THR A 19 0.84 -5.98 -6.95
C THR A 19 0.28 -7.15 -7.77
N GLY A 20 -0.27 -6.80 -8.93
CA GLY A 20 -1.10 -7.65 -9.78
C GLY A 20 -2.17 -6.87 -10.55
N GLY A 21 -2.48 -5.63 -10.10
CA GLY A 21 -3.37 -4.69 -10.81
C GLY A 21 -3.43 -3.30 -10.15
N SER A 22 -3.63 -2.25 -10.94
CA SER A 22 -3.59 -0.84 -10.49
C SER A 22 -4.72 -0.43 -9.56
N GLU A 23 -5.85 -1.15 -9.56
CA GLU A 23 -7.02 -0.84 -8.72
C GLU A 23 -6.74 -1.05 -7.22
N ARG A 24 -5.88 -2.02 -6.88
CA ARG A 24 -5.51 -2.27 -5.47
C ARG A 24 -4.77 -1.08 -4.86
N VAL A 25 -3.89 -0.46 -5.65
CA VAL A 25 -3.15 0.74 -5.23
C VAL A 25 -4.12 1.90 -4.97
N LYS A 26 -5.08 2.15 -5.87
CA LYS A 26 -6.09 3.21 -5.66
C LYS A 26 -6.89 3.00 -4.37
N LYS A 27 -7.32 1.76 -4.10
CA LYS A 27 -8.08 1.43 -2.88
C LYS A 27 -7.26 1.65 -1.60
N ALA A 28 -5.96 1.36 -1.63
CA ALA A 28 -5.07 1.53 -0.49
C ALA A 28 -4.73 3.00 -0.17
N LEU A 29 -4.77 3.87 -1.17
CA LEU A 29 -4.48 5.29 -0.96
C LEU A 29 -5.60 6.02 -0.21
N GLU A 30 -6.84 5.57 -0.35
CA GLU A 30 -8.00 6.16 0.34
C GLU A 30 -7.81 6.22 1.87
N PRO A 31 -7.58 5.09 2.59
CA PRO A 31 -7.31 5.12 4.02
C PRO A 31 -5.98 5.80 4.38
N ALA A 32 -4.93 5.68 3.55
CA ALA A 32 -3.65 6.35 3.79
C ALA A 32 -3.81 7.89 3.85
N ARG A 33 -4.61 8.48 2.95
CA ARG A 33 -4.92 9.92 2.95
C ARG A 33 -5.71 10.37 4.16
N ARG A 34 -6.58 9.50 4.68
CA ARG A 34 -7.36 9.76 5.90
C ARG A 34 -6.50 9.66 7.16
N GLY A 35 -5.19 9.47 7.04
CA GLY A 35 -4.27 9.30 8.16
C GLY A 35 -4.46 7.98 8.90
N ARG A 36 -5.11 6.99 8.27
CA ARG A 36 -5.37 5.67 8.88
C ARG A 36 -4.18 4.71 8.72
N ALA A 37 -3.12 5.14 8.05
CA ALA A 37 -1.82 4.49 8.00
C ALA A 37 -0.71 5.54 7.79
N GLY A 38 0.41 5.36 8.49
CA GLY A 38 1.57 6.26 8.40
C GLY A 38 2.49 5.96 7.21
N ARG A 39 2.37 4.77 6.61
CA ARG A 39 3.25 4.31 5.54
C ARG A 39 2.57 3.30 4.61
N LEU A 40 2.97 3.29 3.34
CA LEU A 40 2.45 2.38 2.31
C LEU A 40 3.61 1.63 1.65
N LEU A 41 3.54 0.30 1.61
CA LEU A 41 4.40 -0.54 0.77
C LEU A 41 3.62 -1.00 -0.46
N ILE A 42 4.23 -0.92 -1.63
CA ILE A 42 3.75 -1.58 -2.85
C ILE A 42 4.78 -2.65 -3.24
N SER A 43 4.43 -3.92 -3.09
CA SER A 43 5.34 -5.07 -3.26
C SER A 43 5.14 -5.76 -4.61
N GLY A 44 6.25 -6.09 -5.26
CA GLY A 44 6.31 -6.70 -6.59
C GLY A 44 6.10 -5.74 -7.77
N VAL A 45 6.46 -4.46 -7.63
CA VAL A 45 6.33 -3.52 -8.76
C VAL A 45 7.32 -3.85 -9.88
N HIS A 46 6.91 -3.61 -11.12
CA HIS A 46 7.83 -3.69 -12.27
C HIS A 46 9.06 -2.79 -12.01
N PRO A 47 10.30 -3.21 -12.33
CA PRO A 47 11.53 -2.47 -11.98
C PRO A 47 11.52 -1.00 -12.41
N GLU A 48 10.97 -0.71 -13.59
CA GLU A 48 10.85 0.64 -14.15
C GLU A 48 9.75 1.50 -13.51
N THR A 49 8.92 0.93 -12.62
CA THR A 49 7.86 1.66 -11.94
C THR A 49 8.46 2.71 -11.03
N THR A 50 8.06 3.95 -11.26
CA THR A 50 8.46 5.10 -10.44
C THR A 50 7.33 5.52 -9.49
N PRO A 51 7.65 6.11 -8.32
CA PRO A 51 6.64 6.68 -7.44
C PRO A 51 5.76 7.71 -8.16
N LYS A 52 6.34 8.51 -9.07
CA LYS A 52 5.59 9.48 -9.88
C LYS A 52 4.55 8.81 -10.79
N GLN A 53 4.87 7.66 -11.38
CA GLN A 53 3.90 6.90 -12.18
C GLN A 53 2.78 6.32 -11.32
N ILE A 54 3.08 5.86 -10.11
CA ILE A 54 2.07 5.43 -9.14
C ILE A 54 1.16 6.60 -8.77
N VAL A 55 1.76 7.73 -8.35
CA VAL A 55 1.03 8.95 -7.97
C VAL A 55 0.15 9.42 -9.12
N ARG A 56 0.68 9.57 -10.34
CA ARG A 56 -0.10 10.00 -11.53
C ARG A 56 -1.28 9.09 -11.84
N ARG A 57 -1.13 7.76 -11.70
CA ARG A 57 -2.25 6.80 -11.86
C ARG A 57 -3.32 6.97 -10.78
N THR A 58 -3.00 7.71 -9.72
CA THR A 58 -3.79 7.88 -8.50
C THR A 58 -4.11 9.35 -8.21
N GLU A 59 -3.78 10.29 -9.11
CA GLU A 59 -3.94 11.75 -8.87
C GLU A 59 -5.40 12.21 -8.74
N ARG A 60 -6.37 11.37 -9.12
CA ARG A 60 -7.79 11.56 -8.73
C ARG A 60 -8.03 11.41 -7.21
N SER A 61 -7.01 10.99 -6.48
CA SER A 61 -7.04 10.64 -5.07
C SER A 61 -6.13 11.57 -4.24
N GLY A 62 -5.98 12.86 -4.55
CA GLY A 62 -5.32 13.88 -3.70
C GLY A 62 -4.10 13.45 -2.86
N ALA A 63 -2.91 13.71 -3.41
CA ALA A 63 -1.56 13.59 -2.82
C ALA A 63 -1.44 12.88 -1.45
N VAL A 64 -1.12 11.58 -1.49
CA VAL A 64 -0.40 10.93 -0.38
C VAL A 64 0.99 11.58 -0.32
N ARG A 65 1.17 12.52 0.62
CA ARG A 65 2.35 13.41 0.67
C ARG A 65 3.58 12.77 1.29
N CYS A 66 3.48 11.58 1.87
CA CYS A 66 4.63 10.93 2.46
C CYS A 66 4.51 9.40 2.43
N CYS A 67 5.67 8.77 2.30
CA CYS A 67 5.94 7.40 2.72
C CYS A 67 5.32 6.28 1.87
N ILE A 68 5.50 6.33 0.54
CA ILE A 68 5.30 5.17 -0.34
C ILE A 68 6.65 4.50 -0.62
N ASP A 69 6.81 3.26 -0.20
CA ASP A 69 7.94 2.41 -0.57
C ASP A 69 7.55 1.47 -1.71
N LEU A 70 8.50 1.21 -2.59
CA LEU A 70 8.33 0.31 -3.72
C LEU A 70 9.29 -0.87 -3.57
N ASP A 71 8.74 -2.07 -3.41
CA ASP A 71 9.51 -3.31 -3.46
C ASP A 71 9.48 -3.87 -4.89
N ARG A 72 10.68 -4.02 -5.46
CA ARG A 72 10.97 -4.51 -6.81
C ARG A 72 11.54 -5.93 -6.82
N ASN A 73 11.73 -6.53 -5.66
CA ASN A 73 12.40 -7.82 -5.50
C ASN A 73 11.41 -8.98 -5.64
N ALA A 74 10.14 -8.76 -5.25
CA ALA A 74 9.13 -9.81 -5.26
C ALA A 74 8.55 -10.10 -6.65
N ASN A 75 8.62 -11.35 -7.11
CA ASN A 75 8.10 -11.81 -8.40
C ASN A 75 6.98 -12.86 -8.27
N ASN A 76 6.73 -13.36 -7.06
CA ASN A 76 5.70 -14.36 -6.79
C ASN A 76 5.10 -14.16 -5.38
N THR A 77 4.07 -14.95 -5.04
CA THR A 77 3.36 -14.83 -3.77
C THR A 77 4.26 -15.04 -2.55
N LEU A 78 5.21 -15.97 -2.63
CA LEU A 78 6.12 -16.28 -1.53
C LEU A 78 7.09 -15.11 -1.28
N GLU A 79 7.68 -14.57 -2.34
CA GLU A 79 8.60 -13.44 -2.27
C GLU A 79 7.89 -12.16 -1.80
N ASN A 80 6.65 -11.93 -2.24
CA ASN A 80 5.82 -10.84 -1.73
C ASN A 80 5.69 -10.90 -0.20
N ALA A 81 5.42 -12.09 0.35
CA ALA A 81 5.32 -12.28 1.79
C ALA A 81 6.67 -12.08 2.50
N ALA A 82 7.75 -12.62 1.94
CA ALA A 82 9.09 -12.52 2.50
C ALA A 82 9.59 -11.06 2.54
N GLU A 83 9.48 -10.33 1.44
CA GLU A 83 9.90 -8.93 1.35
C GLU A 83 9.00 -8.02 2.19
N THR A 84 7.69 -8.30 2.26
CA THR A 84 6.79 -7.60 3.18
C THR A 84 7.22 -7.80 4.63
N ALA A 85 7.48 -9.04 5.06
CA ALA A 85 7.91 -9.33 6.43
C ALA A 85 9.26 -8.68 6.77
N LYS A 86 10.18 -8.64 5.81
CA LYS A 86 11.45 -7.91 5.95
C LYS A 86 11.21 -6.42 6.12
N TRP A 87 10.35 -5.84 5.29
CA TRP A 87 10.02 -4.41 5.33
C TRP A 87 9.30 -3.99 6.61
N VAL A 88 8.34 -4.79 7.11
CA VAL A 88 7.68 -4.57 8.40
C VAL A 88 8.72 -4.49 9.52
N ARG A 89 9.63 -5.47 9.57
CA ARG A 89 10.71 -5.53 10.57
C ARG A 89 11.67 -4.35 10.47
N SER A 90 12.08 -3.95 9.26
CA SER A 90 13.01 -2.83 9.08
C SER A 90 12.43 -1.47 9.47
N ASN A 91 11.10 -1.33 9.44
CA ASN A 91 10.41 -0.13 9.87
C ASN A 91 9.97 -0.19 11.36
N GLY A 92 10.24 -1.29 12.06
CA GLY A 92 9.85 -1.45 13.47
C GLY A 92 8.36 -1.67 13.69
N PHE A 93 7.60 -1.98 12.64
CA PHE A 93 6.18 -2.30 12.74
C PHE A 93 5.99 -3.71 13.32
N ARG A 94 4.83 -3.93 13.96
CA ARG A 94 4.41 -5.25 14.43
C ARG A 94 3.37 -5.80 13.46
N ALA A 95 3.56 -7.04 13.00
CA ALA A 95 2.61 -7.78 12.18
C ALA A 95 1.73 -8.68 13.05
#